data_AF-A0A9D1YNY7-F1
#
_entry.id   AF-A0A9D1YNY7-F1
#
_cell.length_a   1.000
_cell.length_b   1.000
_cell.length_c   1.000
_cell.angle_alpha   90.00
_cell.angle_beta   90.00
_cell.angle_gamma   90.00
#
_symmetry.space_group_name_H-M   'P 1'
#
loop_
_entity.id
_entity.type
_entity.pdbx_description
1 polymer ?
#
loop_
_entity_poly.entity_id
_entity_poly.type
_entity_poly.pdbx_seq_one_letter_code
_entity_poly.pdbx_strand_id
1 'polypeptide(L)'
;MIAYHGAYDLVYLYGVDIPGYRGLPGYLWQQSICWIFIFLSGFCFCLGRFDGARRIRRGLLLSACGLLITAVTALIMPESLILMGVLSFFGLAALLTVPLYPLLVRIPAYAGLAGCLLLFFLTRDVSSGWLGFEGLRLLALPDFLYHGVFPMILGFPWPGFFSTDYFALLPWIFLFWSGFFTFRCFCGKKERRPVENVPEAVPEDGEAVPGPAVLFLRAGGRSLCAPLEYIGRHTLPIYMIHQPALMAVFLLLQAAGIL
;
A
#
# COMPACT_ATOMS: atom_id res chain seq x y z
N MET A 1 3.55 8.59 -8.63
CA MET A 1 4.20 8.73 -7.31
C MET A 1 5.38 9.70 -7.41
N ILE A 2 6.52 9.35 -8.01
CA ILE A 2 7.70 10.26 -8.11
C ILE A 2 7.34 11.63 -8.69
N ALA A 3 6.62 11.67 -9.81
CA ALA A 3 6.17 12.94 -10.40
C ALA A 3 5.21 13.74 -9.50
N TYR A 4 4.39 13.06 -8.69
CA TYR A 4 3.50 13.73 -7.73
C TYR A 4 4.31 14.37 -6.60
N HIS A 5 5.32 13.67 -6.06
CA HIS A 5 6.23 14.24 -5.06
C HIS A 5 7.06 15.40 -5.63
N GLY A 6 7.54 15.29 -6.87
CA GLY A 6 8.22 16.41 -7.53
C GLY A 6 7.32 17.64 -7.65
N ALA A 7 6.06 17.45 -8.05
CA ALA A 7 5.08 18.54 -8.07
C ALA A 7 4.75 19.06 -6.65
N TYR A 8 4.68 18.17 -5.65
CA TYR A 8 4.46 18.55 -4.25
C TYR A 8 5.55 19.49 -3.76
N ASP A 9 6.82 19.11 -3.94
CA ASP A 9 7.96 19.91 -3.52
C ASP A 9 7.98 21.26 -4.21
N LEU A 10 7.78 21.29 -5.54
CA LEU A 10 7.71 22.55 -6.31
C LEU A 10 6.64 23.50 -5.74
N VAL A 11 5.46 22.97 -5.41
CA VAL A 11 4.32 23.78 -4.96
C VAL A 11 4.43 24.22 -3.51
N TYR A 12 4.87 23.32 -2.62
CA TYR A 12 4.84 23.56 -1.17
C TYR A 12 6.19 23.99 -0.58
N LEU A 13 7.32 23.58 -1.17
CA LEU A 13 8.65 23.98 -0.70
C LEU A 13 9.25 25.14 -1.51
N TYR A 14 8.99 25.18 -2.81
CA TYR A 14 9.54 26.22 -3.71
C TYR A 14 8.51 27.26 -4.16
N GLY A 15 7.23 27.11 -3.78
CA GLY A 15 6.18 28.10 -4.04
C GLY A 15 5.74 28.23 -5.50
N VAL A 16 6.11 27.30 -6.38
CA VAL A 16 5.69 27.28 -7.78
C VAL A 16 4.19 27.05 -7.88
N ASP A 17 3.49 27.89 -8.64
CA ASP A 17 2.06 27.71 -8.86
C ASP A 17 1.79 26.72 -10.00
N ILE A 18 1.22 25.57 -9.65
CA ILE A 18 0.77 24.57 -10.61
C ILE A 18 -0.77 24.57 -10.60
N PRO A 19 -1.43 25.07 -11.66
CA PRO A 19 -2.89 25.19 -11.70
C PRO A 19 -3.61 23.86 -11.41
N GLY A 20 -4.55 23.91 -10.47
CA GLY A 20 -5.35 22.74 -10.09
C GLY A 20 -4.65 21.72 -9.17
N TYR A 21 -3.36 21.88 -8.86
CA TYR A 21 -2.65 20.96 -7.98
C TYR A 21 -3.19 20.97 -6.55
N ARG A 22 -3.55 22.15 -6.01
CA ARG A 22 -4.17 22.27 -4.68
C ARG A 22 -5.67 21.91 -4.66
N GLY A 23 -6.27 21.60 -5.82
CA GLY A 23 -7.68 21.31 -5.98
C GLY A 23 -7.97 19.84 -6.26
N LEU A 24 -9.16 19.58 -6.80
CA LEU A 24 -9.63 18.24 -7.16
C LEU A 24 -8.66 17.44 -8.05
N PRO A 25 -8.00 18.01 -9.07
CA PRO A 25 -7.03 17.27 -9.89
C PRO A 25 -5.86 16.70 -9.11
N GLY A 26 -5.20 17.50 -8.26
CA GLY A 26 -4.11 17.02 -7.42
C GLY A 26 -4.58 16.00 -6.39
N TYR A 27 -5.76 16.22 -5.81
CA TYR A 27 -6.39 15.25 -4.92
C TYR A 27 -6.61 13.89 -5.59
N LEU A 28 -7.24 13.85 -6.77
CA LEU A 28 -7.48 12.61 -7.51
C LEU A 28 -6.18 11.94 -7.95
N TRP A 29 -5.17 12.73 -8.33
CA TRP A 29 -3.85 12.20 -8.66
C TRP A 29 -3.21 11.51 -7.46
N GLN A 30 -3.23 12.15 -6.28
CA GLN A 30 -2.75 11.55 -5.04
C GLN A 30 -3.52 10.28 -4.70
N GLN A 31 -4.84 10.36 -4.63
CA GLN A 31 -5.69 9.24 -4.20
C GLN A 31 -5.58 8.04 -5.14
N SER A 32 -5.56 8.26 -6.45
CA SER A 32 -5.39 7.16 -7.42
C SER A 32 -4.07 6.41 -7.24
N ILE A 33 -2.96 7.13 -6.98
CA ILE A 33 -1.67 6.50 -6.66
C ILE A 33 -1.82 5.65 -5.40
N CYS A 34 -2.37 6.22 -4.33
CA CYS A 34 -2.51 5.55 -3.03
C CYS A 34 -3.37 4.28 -3.15
N TRP A 35 -4.55 4.40 -3.77
CA TRP A 35 -5.50 3.32 -3.90
C TRP A 35 -4.94 2.15 -4.70
N ILE A 36 -4.38 2.45 -5.87
CA ILE A 36 -3.80 1.43 -6.75
C ILE A 36 -2.62 0.74 -6.06
N PHE A 37 -1.74 1.52 -5.42
CA PHE A 37 -0.52 0.96 -4.82
C PHE A 37 -0.83 0.04 -3.64
N ILE A 38 -1.77 0.44 -2.77
CA ILE A 38 -2.21 -0.35 -1.63
C ILE A 38 -2.95 -1.62 -2.08
N PHE A 39 -3.90 -1.47 -2.99
CA PHE A 39 -4.65 -2.58 -3.56
C PHE A 39 -3.73 -3.60 -4.25
N LEU A 40 -2.84 -3.13 -5.12
CA LEU A 40 -1.92 -3.99 -5.87
C LEU A 40 -0.94 -4.67 -4.93
N SER A 41 -0.49 -4.03 -3.86
CA SER A 41 0.38 -4.66 -2.87
C SER A 41 -0.32 -5.82 -2.15
N GLY A 42 -1.60 -5.67 -1.83
CA GLY A 42 -2.42 -6.74 -1.29
C GLY A 42 -2.65 -7.89 -2.27
N PHE A 43 -2.89 -7.57 -3.55
CA PHE A 43 -2.99 -8.56 -4.62
C PHE A 43 -1.67 -9.33 -4.80
N CYS A 44 -0.55 -8.61 -4.87
CA CYS A 44 0.80 -9.15 -4.99
C CYS A 44 1.24 -9.95 -3.76
N PHE A 45 0.63 -9.70 -2.59
CA PHE A 45 0.82 -10.54 -1.43
C PHE A 45 0.38 -11.98 -1.72
N CYS A 46 -0.55 -12.26 -2.63
CA CYS A 46 -0.90 -13.64 -2.94
C CYS A 46 -0.01 -14.29 -4.02
N LEU A 47 0.91 -13.54 -4.65
CA LEU A 47 1.74 -14.10 -5.72
C LEU A 47 2.84 -15.03 -5.18
N GLY A 48 3.03 -16.15 -5.87
CA GLY A 48 4.00 -17.18 -5.51
C GLY A 48 3.56 -18.07 -4.35
N ARG A 49 4.40 -19.05 -3.98
CA ARG A 49 4.12 -19.94 -2.85
C ARG A 49 4.05 -19.15 -1.55
N PHE A 50 3.08 -19.45 -0.69
CA PHE A 50 2.99 -18.82 0.62
C PHE A 50 4.18 -19.23 1.50
N ASP A 51 5.02 -18.25 1.82
CA ASP A 51 6.19 -18.38 2.68
C ASP A 51 6.10 -17.30 3.76
N GLY A 52 5.62 -17.68 4.95
CA GLY A 52 5.37 -16.76 6.06
C GLY A 52 6.62 -16.04 6.53
N ALA A 53 7.76 -16.74 6.63
CA ALA A 53 9.02 -16.18 7.09
C ALA A 53 9.53 -15.09 6.13
N ARG A 54 9.46 -15.34 4.82
CA ARG A 54 9.83 -14.33 3.80
C ARG A 54 8.96 -13.09 3.88
N ARG A 55 7.65 -13.25 4.11
CA ARG A 55 6.69 -12.15 4.22
C ARG A 55 6.90 -11.33 5.48
N ILE A 56 7.16 -11.98 6.61
CA ILE A 56 7.54 -11.31 7.86
C ILE A 56 8.84 -10.53 7.67
N ARG A 57 9.88 -11.13 7.08
CA ARG A 57 11.15 -10.44 6.81
C ARG A 57 10.96 -9.19 5.95
N ARG A 58 10.12 -9.29 4.90
CA ARG A 58 9.76 -8.12 4.07
C ARG A 58 8.98 -7.09 4.86
N GLY A 59 8.01 -7.50 5.67
CA GLY A 59 7.26 -6.60 6.54
C GLY A 59 8.16 -5.84 7.52
N LEU A 60 9.08 -6.53 8.20
CA LEU A 60 10.08 -5.93 9.08
C LEU A 60 11.01 -4.96 8.33
N LEU A 61 11.47 -5.32 7.13
CA LEU A 61 12.30 -4.45 6.30
C LEU A 61 11.55 -3.15 5.95
N LEU A 62 10.29 -3.24 5.52
CA LEU A 62 9.48 -2.06 5.17
C LEU A 62 9.20 -1.18 6.41
N SER A 63 8.89 -1.79 7.56
CA SER A 63 8.72 -1.06 8.83
C SER A 63 10.02 -0.36 9.24
N ALA A 64 11.18 -1.01 9.09
CA ALA A 64 12.48 -0.41 9.39
C ALA A 64 12.80 0.75 8.44
N CYS A 65 12.51 0.62 7.14
CA CYS A 65 12.64 1.71 6.18
C CYS A 65 11.69 2.88 6.53
N GLY A 66 10.45 2.60 6.95
CA GLY A 66 9.50 3.61 7.39
C GLY A 66 10.00 4.37 8.63
N LEU A 67 10.50 3.66 9.65
CA LEU A 67 11.12 4.27 10.84
C LEU A 67 12.37 5.10 10.48
N LEU A 68 13.18 4.63 9.53
CA LEU A 68 14.32 5.39 9.04
C LEU A 68 13.87 6.71 8.39
N ILE A 69 12.84 6.69 7.54
CA ILE A 69 12.27 7.92 6.94
C ILE A 69 11.75 8.86 8.04
N THR A 70 11.03 8.34 9.03
CA THR A 70 10.59 9.13 10.18
C THR A 70 11.77 9.76 10.93
N ALA A 71 12.82 9.00 11.22
CA ALA A 71 14.00 9.53 11.91
C ALA A 71 14.73 10.60 11.08
N VAL A 72 14.94 10.36 9.79
CA VAL A 72 15.60 11.30 8.88
C VAL A 72 14.80 12.58 8.73
N THR A 73 13.48 12.50 8.54
CA THR A 73 12.63 13.69 8.44
C THR A 73 12.57 14.45 9.76
N ALA A 74 12.47 13.77 10.90
CA ALA A 74 12.52 14.43 12.21
C ALA A 74 13.81 15.22 12.47
N LEU A 75 14.95 14.72 11.97
CA LEU A 75 16.26 15.33 12.21
C LEU A 75 16.62 16.41 11.17
N ILE A 76 16.25 16.20 9.91
CA ILE A 76 16.69 17.06 8.79
C ILE A 76 15.60 18.01 8.31
N MET A 77 14.33 17.61 8.37
CA MET A 77 13.18 18.37 7.85
C MET A 77 11.97 18.27 8.80
N PRO A 78 12.05 18.80 10.03
CA PRO A 78 11.01 18.63 11.05
C PRO A 78 9.66 19.23 10.64
N GLU A 79 9.65 20.29 9.84
CA GLU A 79 8.43 20.89 9.27
C GLU A 79 7.73 19.97 8.26
N SER A 80 8.46 19.02 7.69
CA SER A 80 7.95 18.01 6.76
C SER A 80 7.97 16.61 7.37
N LEU A 81 7.82 16.50 8.69
CA LEU A 81 7.85 15.23 9.43
C LEU A 81 6.90 14.18 8.83
N ILE A 82 7.40 12.95 8.66
CA ILE A 82 6.60 11.81 8.21
C ILE A 82 6.43 10.81 9.36
N LEU A 83 5.26 10.82 9.98
CA LEU A 83 4.80 9.84 10.97
C LEU A 83 3.82 8.87 10.33
N MET A 84 4.08 7.56 10.47
CA MET A 84 3.22 6.50 9.93
C MET A 84 2.96 6.66 8.41
N GLY A 85 4.01 6.89 7.62
CA GLY A 85 3.91 6.94 6.16
C GLY A 85 3.67 5.56 5.51
N VAL A 86 3.57 5.53 4.18
CA VAL A 86 3.13 4.33 3.44
C VAL A 86 4.01 3.08 3.63
N LEU A 87 5.33 3.22 3.87
CA LEU A 87 6.21 2.08 4.13
C LEU A 87 5.93 1.45 5.50
N SER A 88 5.70 2.28 6.52
CA SER A 88 5.27 1.82 7.84
C SER A 88 3.94 1.08 7.76
N PHE A 89 2.99 1.63 6.99
CA PHE A 89 1.73 0.94 6.68
C PHE A 89 1.97 -0.42 6.04
N PHE A 90 2.73 -0.52 4.94
CA PHE A 90 2.94 -1.80 4.25
C PHE A 90 3.65 -2.83 5.12
N GLY A 91 4.62 -2.38 5.92
CA GLY A 91 5.29 -3.22 6.90
C GLY A 91 4.30 -3.84 7.89
N LEU A 92 3.47 -3.00 8.51
CA LEU A 92 2.43 -3.43 9.45
C LEU A 92 1.35 -4.28 8.79
N ALA A 93 0.88 -3.90 7.60
CA ALA A 93 -0.12 -4.65 6.84
C ALA A 93 0.37 -6.07 6.53
N ALA A 94 1.63 -6.23 6.12
CA ALA A 94 2.22 -7.54 5.90
C ALA A 94 2.34 -8.34 7.21
N LEU A 95 2.86 -7.71 8.27
CA LEU A 95 3.04 -8.35 9.59
C LEU A 95 1.72 -8.76 10.24
N LEU A 96 0.65 -8.01 9.99
CA LEU A 96 -0.70 -8.32 10.45
C LEU A 96 -1.35 -9.42 9.58
N THR A 97 -1.12 -9.39 8.27
CA THR A 97 -1.74 -10.33 7.33
C THR A 97 -1.17 -11.75 7.47
N VAL A 98 0.13 -11.92 7.78
CA VAL A 98 0.73 -13.26 7.93
C VAL A 98 0.05 -14.12 9.00
N PRO A 99 -0.09 -13.68 10.27
CA PRO A 99 -0.78 -14.47 11.30
C PRO A 99 -2.29 -14.59 11.05
N LEU A 100 -2.92 -13.62 10.37
CA LEU A 100 -4.34 -13.67 10.02
C LEU A 100 -4.62 -14.49 8.74
N TYR A 101 -3.60 -14.85 7.98
CA TYR A 101 -3.73 -15.62 6.75
C TYR A 101 -4.65 -16.86 6.88
N PRO A 102 -4.49 -17.77 7.87
CA PRO A 102 -5.37 -18.93 8.03
C PRO A 102 -6.85 -18.56 8.25
N LEU A 103 -7.14 -17.38 8.83
CA LEU A 103 -8.50 -16.88 8.99
C LEU A 103 -9.01 -16.28 7.66
N LEU A 104 -8.20 -15.43 7.02
CA LEU A 104 -8.56 -14.77 5.76
C LEU A 104 -8.86 -15.77 4.64
N VAL A 105 -8.14 -16.89 4.58
CA VAL A 105 -8.39 -17.94 3.56
C VAL A 105 -9.67 -18.74 3.79
N ARG A 106 -10.21 -18.77 5.02
CA ARG A 106 -11.49 -19.43 5.33
C ARG A 106 -12.68 -18.63 4.82
N ILE A 107 -12.54 -17.31 4.71
CA ILE A 107 -13.58 -16.43 4.21
C ILE A 107 -13.77 -16.66 2.69
N PRO A 108 -15.01 -16.83 2.19
CA PRO A 108 -15.28 -16.91 0.75
C PRO A 108 -14.76 -15.67 0.03
N ALA A 109 -14.12 -15.84 -1.13
CA ALA A 109 -13.36 -14.76 -1.77
C ALA A 109 -14.22 -13.52 -2.08
N TYR A 110 -15.41 -13.70 -2.66
CA TYR A 110 -16.33 -12.61 -2.96
C TYR A 110 -16.86 -11.92 -1.70
N ALA A 111 -17.17 -12.68 -0.65
CA ALA A 111 -17.63 -12.12 0.62
C ALA A 111 -16.52 -11.31 1.31
N GLY A 112 -15.29 -11.80 1.29
CA GLY A 112 -14.13 -11.08 1.81
C GLY A 112 -13.85 -9.79 1.03
N LEU A 113 -13.94 -9.82 -0.30
CA LEU A 113 -13.81 -8.64 -1.15
C LEU A 113 -14.89 -7.59 -0.83
N ALA A 114 -16.17 -7.98 -0.87
CA ALA A 114 -17.28 -7.08 -0.58
C ALA A 114 -17.20 -6.51 0.84
N GLY A 115 -16.89 -7.36 1.83
CA GLY A 115 -16.71 -6.94 3.23
C GLY A 115 -15.57 -5.95 3.41
N CYS A 116 -14.42 -6.18 2.76
CA CYS A 116 -13.29 -5.25 2.81
C CYS A 116 -13.62 -3.91 2.16
N LEU A 117 -14.28 -3.90 1.00
CA LEU A 117 -14.68 -2.65 0.33
C LEU A 117 -15.70 -1.86 1.16
N LEU A 118 -16.67 -2.55 1.77
CA LEU A 118 -17.64 -1.94 2.67
C LEU A 118 -16.95 -1.36 3.91
N LEU A 119 -16.06 -2.12 4.56
CA LEU A 119 -15.34 -1.64 5.74
C LEU A 119 -14.39 -0.48 5.40
N PHE A 120 -13.73 -0.52 4.24
CA PHE A 120 -12.94 0.60 3.75
C PHE A 120 -13.80 1.86 3.61
N PHE A 121 -14.97 1.74 2.98
CA PHE A 121 -15.92 2.84 2.83
C PHE A 121 -16.39 3.38 4.19
N LEU A 122 -16.80 2.51 5.12
CA LEU A 122 -17.31 2.93 6.42
C LEU A 122 -16.24 3.54 7.33
N THR A 123 -14.97 3.16 7.16
CA THR A 123 -13.86 3.61 8.02
C THR A 123 -12.96 4.63 7.36
N ARG A 124 -13.31 5.15 6.18
CA ARG A 124 -12.43 6.04 5.41
C ARG A 124 -12.09 7.33 6.15
N ASP A 125 -13.05 7.86 6.90
CA ASP A 125 -12.95 9.13 7.61
C ASP A 125 -12.61 8.98 9.11
N VAL A 126 -12.17 7.80 9.56
CA VAL A 126 -11.87 7.55 11.00
C VAL A 126 -10.81 8.50 11.54
N SER A 127 -9.79 8.85 10.75
CA SER A 127 -8.75 9.80 11.17
C SER A 127 -9.31 11.20 11.44
N SER A 128 -10.52 11.51 10.95
CA SER A 128 -11.20 12.80 11.14
C SER A 128 -12.27 12.76 12.25
N GLY A 129 -12.42 11.67 12.99
CA GLY A 129 -13.44 11.57 14.04
C GLY A 129 -14.74 10.86 13.65
N TRP A 130 -14.85 10.30 12.44
CA TRP A 130 -16.15 9.85 11.91
C TRP A 130 -16.07 8.48 11.22
N LEU A 131 -17.14 7.69 11.36
CA LEU A 131 -17.45 6.65 10.39
C LEU A 131 -18.12 7.28 9.17
N GLY A 132 -17.60 7.00 7.99
CA GLY A 132 -17.93 7.75 6.80
C GLY A 132 -16.92 7.65 5.67
N PHE A 133 -17.29 8.28 4.55
CA PHE A 133 -16.49 8.37 3.33
C PHE A 133 -16.64 9.75 2.69
N GLU A 134 -15.52 10.46 2.51
CA GLU A 134 -15.42 11.68 1.69
C GLU A 134 -16.52 12.71 2.02
N GLY A 135 -16.75 12.93 3.32
CA GLY A 135 -17.72 13.92 3.82
C GLY A 135 -19.09 13.36 4.22
N LEU A 136 -19.41 12.12 3.86
CA LEU A 136 -20.58 11.43 4.40
C LEU A 136 -20.31 10.99 5.84
N ARG A 137 -20.84 11.72 6.83
CA ARG A 137 -20.66 11.45 8.26
C ARG A 137 -21.82 10.64 8.83
N LEU A 138 -21.58 9.35 9.09
CA LEU A 138 -22.59 8.42 9.61
C LEU A 138 -22.66 8.44 11.13
N LEU A 139 -21.51 8.35 11.80
CA LEU A 139 -21.42 8.27 13.26
C LEU A 139 -20.14 8.94 13.75
N ALA A 140 -20.26 9.80 14.76
CA ALA A 140 -19.11 10.38 15.45
C ALA A 140 -18.44 9.32 16.33
N LEU A 141 -17.12 9.27 16.30
CA LEU A 141 -16.33 8.36 17.12
C LEU A 141 -15.97 9.02 18.46
N PRO A 142 -15.89 8.24 19.57
CA PRO A 142 -15.54 8.79 20.87
C PRO A 142 -14.11 9.37 20.93
N ASP A 143 -13.95 10.49 21.62
CA ASP A 143 -12.68 11.22 21.73
C ASP A 143 -11.55 10.39 22.36
N PHE A 144 -11.86 9.48 23.29
CA PHE A 144 -10.85 8.66 23.97
C PHE A 144 -10.03 7.79 23.00
N LEU A 145 -10.53 7.52 21.78
CA LEU A 145 -9.81 6.79 20.76
C LEU A 145 -8.63 7.59 20.20
N TYR A 146 -8.67 8.92 20.28
CA TYR A 146 -7.71 9.83 19.63
C TYR A 146 -6.60 10.26 20.60
N HIS A 147 -6.11 9.36 21.45
CA HIS A 147 -5.06 9.68 22.41
C HIS A 147 -3.92 8.66 22.40
N GLY A 148 -2.72 9.16 22.11
CA GLY A 148 -1.48 8.40 22.19
C GLY A 148 -0.99 7.81 20.86
N VAL A 149 0.19 7.18 20.92
CA VAL A 149 0.88 6.67 19.74
C VAL A 149 0.18 5.45 19.16
N PHE A 150 -0.26 4.51 20.00
CA PHE A 150 -0.86 3.27 19.51
C PHE A 150 -2.17 3.51 18.73
N PRO A 151 -3.13 4.32 19.21
CA PRO A 151 -4.30 4.63 18.41
C PRO A 151 -3.99 5.41 17.13
N MET A 152 -2.97 6.28 17.14
CA MET A 152 -2.47 6.95 15.93
C MET A 152 -1.96 5.94 14.88
N ILE A 153 -1.32 4.84 15.30
CA ILE A 153 -0.96 3.75 14.38
C ILE A 153 -2.21 3.06 13.80
N LEU A 154 -3.24 2.88 14.63
CA LEU A 154 -4.49 2.24 14.20
C LEU A 154 -5.32 3.10 13.25
N GLY A 155 -5.29 4.43 13.36
CA GLY A 155 -6.10 5.36 12.55
C GLY A 155 -6.76 6.48 13.33
N PHE A 156 -6.43 6.63 14.61
CA PHE A 156 -7.03 7.61 15.52
C PHE A 156 -5.92 8.55 16.05
N PRO A 157 -5.44 9.50 15.21
CA PRO A 157 -4.39 10.42 15.61
C PRO A 157 -4.89 11.45 16.63
N TRP A 158 -4.03 11.97 17.51
CA TRP A 158 -4.49 12.93 18.51
C TRP A 158 -4.88 14.30 17.93
N PRO A 159 -5.69 15.11 18.65
CA PRO A 159 -6.03 16.45 18.19
C PRO A 159 -4.79 17.31 17.95
N GLY A 160 -4.68 17.91 16.76
CA GLY A 160 -3.49 18.68 16.36
C GLY A 160 -2.31 17.83 15.86
N PHE A 161 -2.50 16.51 15.67
CA PHE A 161 -1.52 15.67 14.98
C PHE A 161 -1.21 16.20 13.57
N PHE A 162 0.07 16.16 13.21
CA PHE A 162 0.55 16.54 11.90
C PHE A 162 1.53 15.50 11.37
N SER A 163 1.41 15.19 10.08
CA SER A 163 2.37 14.42 9.31
C SER A 163 2.19 14.77 7.84
N THR A 164 3.29 14.99 7.12
CA THR A 164 3.27 15.22 5.67
C THR A 164 2.67 14.04 4.91
N ASP A 165 2.90 12.83 5.42
CA ASP A 165 2.33 11.61 4.90
C ASP A 165 1.80 10.72 6.03
N TYR A 166 0.52 10.34 5.97
CA TYR A 166 -0.14 9.59 7.03
C TYR A 166 -1.02 8.46 6.47
N PHE A 167 -0.51 7.24 6.60
CA PHE A 167 -1.17 5.99 6.23
C PHE A 167 -1.30 5.08 7.47
N ALA A 168 -2.36 5.27 8.24
CA ALA A 168 -2.64 4.38 9.37
C ALA A 168 -3.10 2.97 8.93
N LEU A 169 -3.31 2.07 9.89
CA LEU A 169 -3.88 0.76 9.58
C LEU A 169 -5.32 0.87 9.07
N LEU A 170 -6.20 1.60 9.76
CA LEU A 170 -7.55 1.91 9.30
C LEU A 170 -7.53 3.22 8.48
N PRO A 171 -8.24 3.28 7.35
CA PRO A 171 -9.01 2.21 6.68
C PRO A 171 -8.15 1.28 5.80
N TRP A 172 -6.89 1.66 5.57
CA TRP A 172 -6.07 1.21 4.44
C TRP A 172 -5.83 -0.30 4.39
N ILE A 173 -5.83 -0.98 5.54
CA ILE A 173 -5.71 -2.43 5.64
C ILE A 173 -6.83 -3.16 4.90
N PHE A 174 -8.05 -2.59 4.87
CA PHE A 174 -9.16 -3.18 4.13
C PHE A 174 -8.97 -3.05 2.63
N LEU A 175 -8.39 -1.93 2.16
CA LEU A 175 -8.05 -1.81 0.74
C LEU A 175 -6.94 -2.79 0.35
N PHE A 176 -5.95 -2.99 1.22
CA PHE A 176 -4.94 -4.04 1.03
C PHE A 176 -5.58 -5.44 0.98
N TRP A 177 -6.44 -5.79 1.94
CA TRP A 177 -7.12 -7.09 1.93
C TRP A 177 -8.12 -7.24 0.77
N SER A 178 -8.69 -6.16 0.24
CA SER A 178 -9.50 -6.23 -0.98
C SER A 178 -8.66 -6.70 -2.18
N GLY A 179 -7.40 -6.29 -2.29
CA GLY A 179 -6.46 -6.82 -3.29
C GLY A 179 -6.19 -8.32 -3.08
N PHE A 180 -5.95 -8.73 -1.83
CA PHE A 180 -5.78 -10.14 -1.44
C PHE A 180 -6.99 -11.00 -1.85
N PHE A 181 -8.21 -10.56 -1.54
CA PHE A 181 -9.43 -11.28 -1.89
C PHE A 181 -9.72 -11.24 -3.39
N THR A 182 -9.36 -10.14 -4.08
CA THR A 182 -9.48 -10.05 -5.54
C THR A 182 -8.63 -11.11 -6.22
N PHE A 183 -7.37 -11.29 -5.80
CA PHE A 183 -6.54 -12.39 -6.32
C PHE A 183 -7.23 -13.74 -6.14
N ARG A 184 -7.82 -13.98 -4.96
CA ARG A 184 -8.54 -15.23 -4.68
C ARG A 184 -9.82 -15.39 -5.50
N CYS A 185 -10.49 -14.31 -5.90
CA CYS A 185 -11.62 -14.40 -6.83
C CYS A 185 -11.17 -14.95 -8.19
N PHE A 186 -9.97 -14.59 -8.65
CA PHE A 186 -9.41 -15.08 -9.90
C PHE A 186 -8.76 -16.46 -9.81
N CYS A 187 -8.19 -16.83 -8.64
CA CYS A 187 -7.31 -18.00 -8.49
C CYS A 187 -7.82 -19.07 -7.50
N GLY A 188 -8.86 -18.78 -6.71
CA GLY A 188 -9.21 -19.46 -5.45
C GLY A 188 -9.72 -20.90 -5.51
N LYS A 189 -9.72 -21.56 -6.68
CA LYS A 189 -10.06 -22.99 -6.81
C LYS A 189 -8.85 -23.92 -6.92
N LYS A 190 -7.64 -23.42 -7.22
CA LYS A 190 -6.46 -24.26 -7.51
C LYS A 190 -5.46 -24.45 -6.35
N GLU A 191 -5.63 -23.75 -5.24
CA GLU A 191 -4.67 -23.76 -4.11
C GLU A 191 -5.01 -24.75 -2.97
N ARG A 192 -6.13 -25.49 -3.08
CA ARG A 192 -6.54 -26.54 -2.12
C ARG A 192 -6.19 -27.95 -2.60
N ARG A 193 -4.91 -28.25 -2.80
CA ARG A 193 -4.43 -29.62 -2.59
C ARG A 193 -3.29 -29.58 -1.59
N PRO A 194 -3.52 -29.97 -0.32
CA PRO A 194 -2.44 -30.53 0.47
C PRO A 194 -1.92 -31.72 -0.32
N VAL A 195 -0.62 -31.78 -0.58
CA VAL A 195 0.02 -33.01 -1.07
C VAL A 195 0.05 -33.95 0.12
N GLU A 196 -1.07 -34.62 0.37
CA GLU A 196 -1.16 -35.76 1.27
C GLU A 196 -1.13 -37.00 0.38
N ASN A 197 0.01 -37.69 0.41
CA ASN A 197 0.26 -39.05 -0.07
C ASN A 197 -0.30 -39.39 -1.46
N VAL A 198 0.49 -39.13 -2.50
CA VAL A 198 0.31 -39.77 -3.82
C VAL A 198 1.37 -40.87 -3.93
N PRO A 199 1.00 -42.16 -3.99
CA PRO A 199 1.92 -43.21 -4.44
C PRO A 199 2.34 -42.90 -5.88
N GLU A 200 3.63 -43.10 -6.17
CA GLU A 200 4.18 -43.02 -7.52
C GLU A 200 3.30 -43.78 -8.54
N ALA A 201 3.14 -43.16 -9.72
CA ALA A 201 2.53 -43.65 -10.96
C ALA A 201 1.03 -43.39 -11.19
N VAL A 202 0.71 -42.29 -11.92
CA VAL A 202 -0.39 -42.23 -12.93
C VAL A 202 0.03 -41.26 -14.07
N PRO A 203 -0.33 -41.54 -15.36
CA PRO A 203 0.27 -40.91 -16.55
C PRO A 203 -0.21 -39.49 -16.90
N GLU A 204 0.53 -38.91 -17.86
CA GLU A 204 0.68 -37.51 -18.28
C GLU A 204 -0.51 -36.80 -18.97
N ASP A 205 -1.78 -37.14 -18.78
CA ASP A 205 -2.81 -36.64 -19.72
C ASP A 205 -3.93 -35.90 -19.00
N GLY A 206 -3.65 -34.68 -18.54
CA GLY A 206 -4.65 -33.87 -17.84
C GLY A 206 -4.26 -32.41 -17.75
N GLU A 207 -4.27 -31.71 -18.90
CA GLU A 207 -4.05 -30.27 -18.95
C GLU A 207 -5.05 -29.53 -18.06
N ALA A 208 -4.57 -29.11 -16.89
CA ALA A 208 -5.30 -28.24 -16.00
C ALA A 208 -5.40 -26.84 -16.62
N VAL A 209 -6.44 -26.58 -17.43
CA VAL A 209 -6.73 -25.26 -18.03
C VAL A 209 -6.51 -24.15 -16.98
N PRO A 210 -5.52 -23.26 -17.17
CA PRO A 210 -5.28 -22.15 -16.24
C PRO A 210 -6.49 -21.22 -16.24
N GLY A 211 -6.90 -20.74 -15.06
CA GLY A 211 -7.88 -19.66 -14.99
C GLY A 211 -7.35 -18.42 -15.74
N PRO A 212 -8.24 -17.53 -16.23
CA PRO A 212 -7.88 -16.45 -17.16
C PRO A 212 -6.75 -15.53 -16.65
N ALA A 213 -6.60 -15.33 -15.34
CA ALA A 213 -5.51 -14.53 -14.78
C ALA A 213 -4.14 -15.24 -14.81
N VAL A 214 -4.12 -16.56 -14.63
CA VAL A 214 -2.91 -17.37 -14.84
C VAL A 214 -2.63 -17.47 -16.33
N LEU A 215 -3.65 -17.51 -17.19
CA LEU A 215 -3.45 -17.43 -18.62
C LEU A 215 -2.83 -16.08 -19.03
N PHE A 216 -3.23 -14.95 -18.44
CA PHE A 216 -2.59 -13.64 -18.70
C PHE A 216 -1.14 -13.54 -18.17
N LEU A 217 -0.85 -14.16 -17.02
CA LEU A 217 0.52 -14.16 -16.45
C LEU A 217 1.44 -15.24 -17.06
N ARG A 218 0.85 -16.27 -17.68
CA ARG A 218 1.57 -17.45 -18.21
C ARG A 218 1.52 -17.54 -19.74
N ALA A 219 0.64 -16.80 -20.41
CA ALA A 219 0.69 -16.58 -21.86
C ALA A 219 1.85 -15.65 -22.18
N GLY A 220 3.05 -16.22 -22.17
CA GLY A 220 4.19 -15.63 -22.85
C GLY A 220 5.52 -15.78 -22.14
N GLY A 221 5.58 -15.95 -20.81
CA GLY A 221 6.85 -16.08 -20.06
C GLY A 221 7.90 -14.98 -20.35
N ARG A 222 7.48 -13.93 -21.07
CA ARG A 222 8.29 -12.88 -21.65
C ARG A 222 7.69 -11.59 -21.11
N SER A 223 8.56 -10.79 -20.50
CA SER A 223 8.22 -9.45 -20.08
C SER A 223 7.69 -8.66 -21.27
N LEU A 224 6.48 -8.11 -21.15
CA LEU A 224 5.92 -7.20 -22.14
C LEU A 224 6.80 -5.95 -22.33
N CYS A 225 7.61 -5.60 -21.32
CA CYS A 225 8.53 -4.48 -21.32
C CYS A 225 9.69 -4.72 -20.33
N ALA A 226 10.86 -5.12 -20.82
CA ALA A 226 12.04 -5.38 -19.99
C ALA A 226 12.46 -4.18 -19.10
N PRO A 227 12.39 -2.92 -19.57
CA PRO A 227 12.61 -1.76 -18.70
C PRO A 227 11.64 -1.68 -17.51
N LEU A 228 10.36 -1.94 -17.73
CA LEU A 228 9.35 -1.87 -16.68
C LEU A 228 9.54 -2.98 -15.63
N GLU A 229 9.93 -4.17 -16.08
CA GLU A 229 10.25 -5.29 -15.19
C GLU A 229 11.48 -5.02 -14.34
N TYR A 230 12.53 -4.39 -14.91
CA TYR A 230 13.70 -3.95 -14.17
C TYR A 230 13.33 -2.97 -13.07
N ILE A 231 12.56 -1.92 -13.40
CA ILE A 231 12.06 -0.95 -12.42
C ILE A 231 11.23 -1.67 -11.33
N GLY A 232 10.37 -2.61 -11.72
CA GLY A 232 9.57 -3.43 -10.81
C GLY A 232 10.39 -4.22 -9.78
N ARG A 233 11.53 -4.79 -10.20
CA ARG A 233 12.46 -5.52 -9.33
C ARG A 233 13.21 -4.63 -8.34
N HIS A 234 13.35 -3.34 -8.64
CA HIS A 234 14.09 -2.36 -7.84
C HIS A 234 13.18 -1.32 -7.18
N THR A 235 11.89 -1.62 -7.01
CA THR A 235 10.88 -0.70 -6.46
C THR A 235 11.25 -0.11 -5.10
N LEU A 236 11.75 -0.92 -4.15
CA LEU A 236 12.09 -0.42 -2.81
C LEU A 236 13.28 0.56 -2.82
N PRO A 237 14.46 0.24 -3.41
CA PRO A 237 15.54 1.21 -3.56
C PRO A 237 15.12 2.50 -4.28
N ILE A 238 14.35 2.38 -5.38
CA ILE A 238 13.83 3.53 -6.12
C ILE A 238 12.94 4.38 -5.20
N TYR A 239 12.06 3.73 -4.43
CA TYR A 239 11.21 4.40 -3.45
C TYR A 239 12.04 5.13 -2.37
N MET A 240 13.11 4.53 -1.85
CA MET A 240 13.92 5.17 -0.81
C MET A 240 14.72 6.38 -1.33
N ILE A 241 15.15 6.36 -2.59
CA ILE A 241 16.07 7.35 -3.15
C ILE A 241 15.36 8.49 -3.87
N HIS A 242 14.14 8.27 -4.39
CA HIS A 242 13.50 9.27 -5.25
C HIS A 242 13.33 10.63 -4.56
N GLN A 243 12.94 10.67 -3.28
CA GLN A 243 12.71 11.94 -2.58
C GLN A 243 14.01 12.72 -2.31
N PRO A 244 15.08 12.12 -1.74
CA PRO A 244 16.38 12.80 -1.66
C PRO A 244 16.93 13.24 -3.02
N ALA A 245 16.74 12.43 -4.07
CA ALA A 245 17.19 12.78 -5.41
C ALA A 245 16.43 13.97 -5.99
N LEU A 246 15.10 14.02 -5.83
CA LEU A 246 14.28 15.17 -6.23
C LEU A 246 14.71 16.43 -5.48
N MET A 247 14.91 16.34 -4.17
CA MET A 247 15.37 17.45 -3.35
C MET A 247 16.73 17.99 -3.81
N ALA A 248 17.68 17.10 -4.10
CA ALA A 248 18.99 17.50 -4.61
C ALA A 248 18.88 18.21 -5.97
N VAL A 249 18.02 17.72 -6.88
CA VAL A 249 17.78 18.36 -8.16
C VAL A 249 17.18 19.76 -7.98
N PHE A 250 16.14 19.91 -7.16
CA PHE A 250 15.51 21.23 -6.94
C PHE A 250 16.43 22.21 -6.22
N LEU A 251 17.27 21.74 -5.29
CA LEU A 251 18.29 22.56 -4.66
C LEU A 251 19.30 23.09 -5.69
N LEU A 252 19.74 22.25 -6.64
CA LEU A 252 20.64 22.67 -7.72
C LEU A 252 19.98 23.67 -8.67
N LEU A 253 18.71 23.45 -9.02
CA LEU A 253 17.95 24.37 -9.88
C LEU A 253 17.75 25.74 -9.21
N GLN A 254 17.47 25.75 -7.91
CA GLN A 254 17.38 26.99 -7.12
C GLN A 254 18.74 27.70 -7.04
N ALA A 255 19.83 26.95 -6.80
CA ALA A 255 21.19 27.51 -6.81
C ALA A 255 21.59 28.08 -8.17
N ALA A 256 21.04 27.55 -9.27
CA ALA A 256 21.23 28.06 -10.62
C ALA A 256 20.31 29.24 -10.98
N GLY A 257 19.42 29.68 -10.08
CA GLY A 257 18.46 30.76 -10.33
C GLY A 257 17.33 30.40 -11.30
N ILE A 258 17.08 29.10 -11.51
CA ILE A 258 16.01 28.60 -12.37
C ILE A 258 14.68 28.50 -11.59
N LEU A 259 14.77 28.25 -10.28
CA LEU A 259 13.66 28.18 -9.32
C LEU A 259 13.79 29.29 -8.26
#